data_AF-I3SAD2-F1
#
_entry.id   AF-I3SAD2-F1
#
_cell.length_a   1.000
_cell.length_b   1.000
_cell.length_c   1.000
_cell.angle_alpha   90.00
_cell.angle_beta   90.00
_cell.angle_gamma   90.00
#
_symmetry.space_group_name_H-M   'P 1'
#
loop_
_entity.id
_entity.type
_entity.pdbx_description
1 polymer ?
#
loop_
_entity_poly.entity_id
_entity_poly.type
_entity_poly.pdbx_seq_one_letter_code
_entity_poly.pdbx_strand_id
1 'polypeptide(L)'
;MWTDQMQDTLNCKKRGDAAFRQKDFRQAIECYTQFIDVGTMVSPTVYARRSLCYLISDMPQEALNDAMQAQVVSPVWHIASYLQSVALAAVGMENEAHVALKEGTTLETRRNSTAKRK
;
A
#
# COMPACT_ATOMS: atom_id res chain seq x y z
N MET A 1 28.78 1.86 -5.32
CA MET A 1 28.43 2.48 -4.02
C MET A 1 27.00 3.01 -3.98
N TRP A 2 26.55 3.97 -4.80
CA TRP A 2 25.11 4.40 -4.81
C TRP A 2 24.22 3.58 -5.76
N THR A 3 24.79 3.12 -6.88
CA THR A 3 24.12 2.27 -7.87
C THR A 3 23.79 0.88 -7.32
N ASP A 4 24.66 0.32 -6.48
CA ASP A 4 24.51 -1.04 -5.94
C ASP A 4 23.36 -1.08 -4.92
N GLN A 5 23.30 -0.09 -4.02
CA GLN A 5 22.20 0.04 -3.06
C GLN A 5 20.84 0.26 -3.75
N MET A 6 20.82 1.04 -4.85
CA MET A 6 19.61 1.23 -5.65
C MET A 6 19.17 -0.08 -6.33
N GLN A 7 20.13 -0.83 -6.87
CA GLN A 7 19.89 -2.13 -7.49
C GLN A 7 19.35 -3.14 -6.47
N ASP A 8 19.93 -3.19 -5.27
CA ASP A 8 19.48 -4.06 -4.19
C ASP A 8 18.07 -3.71 -3.71
N THR A 9 17.77 -2.41 -3.62
CA THR A 9 16.42 -1.94 -3.30
C THR A 9 15.42 -2.41 -4.37
N LEU A 10 15.75 -2.26 -5.65
CA LEU A 10 14.90 -2.77 -6.74
C LEU A 10 14.73 -4.30 -6.70
N ASN A 11 15.78 -5.04 -6.34
CA ASN A 11 15.73 -6.48 -6.19
C ASN A 11 14.79 -6.90 -5.03
N CYS A 12 14.82 -6.19 -3.90
CA CYS A 12 13.90 -6.41 -2.79
C CYS A 12 12.44 -6.23 -3.23
N LYS A 13 12.13 -5.15 -3.94
CA LYS A 13 10.80 -4.93 -4.52
C LYS A 13 10.37 -6.07 -5.44
N LYS A 14 11.25 -6.51 -6.35
CA LYS A 14 10.94 -7.61 -7.29
C LYS A 14 10.66 -8.93 -6.56
N ARG A 15 11.44 -9.24 -5.53
CA ARG A 15 11.24 -10.42 -4.67
C ARG A 15 9.92 -10.34 -3.91
N GLY A 16 9.63 -9.19 -3.30
CA GLY A 16 8.35 -8.94 -2.63
C GLY A 16 7.16 -9.10 -3.58
N ASP A 17 7.27 -8.57 -4.80
CA ASP A 17 6.23 -8.72 -5.84
C ASP A 17 6.05 -10.18 -6.29
N ALA A 18 7.12 -10.97 -6.34
CA ALA A 18 7.03 -12.39 -6.66
C ALA A 18 6.34 -13.16 -5.52
N ALA A 19 6.78 -12.96 -4.29
CA ALA A 19 6.19 -13.56 -3.08
C ALA A 19 4.70 -13.20 -2.94
N PHE A 20 4.34 -11.93 -3.15
CA PHE A 20 2.97 -11.45 -3.13
C PHE A 20 2.08 -12.21 -4.14
N ARG A 21 2.54 -12.41 -5.37
CA ARG A 21 1.81 -13.18 -6.39
C ARG A 21 1.69 -14.66 -6.04
N GLN A 22 2.69 -15.21 -5.36
CA GLN A 22 2.70 -16.59 -4.87
C GLN A 22 1.88 -16.76 -3.58
N LYS A 23 1.30 -15.69 -3.03
CA LYS A 23 0.59 -15.65 -1.75
C LYS A 23 1.47 -16.02 -0.54
N ASP A 24 2.79 -15.93 -0.69
CA ASP A 24 3.72 -15.97 0.44
C ASP A 24 3.76 -14.58 1.07
N PHE A 25 2.73 -14.27 1.86
CA PHE A 25 2.55 -12.94 2.45
C PHE A 25 3.63 -12.61 3.47
N ARG A 26 4.16 -13.61 4.18
CA ARG A 26 5.27 -13.43 5.12
C ARG A 26 6.52 -12.97 4.39
N GLN A 27 6.93 -13.68 3.35
CA GLN A 27 8.11 -13.29 2.57
C GLN A 27 7.89 -11.96 1.84
N ALA A 28 6.66 -11.68 1.37
CA ALA A 28 6.32 -10.40 0.77
C ALA A 28 6.50 -9.25 1.76
N ILE A 29 6.01 -9.40 3.00
CA ILE A 29 6.19 -8.41 4.08
C ILE A 29 7.67 -8.17 4.33
N GLU A 30 8.47 -9.23 4.53
CA GLU A 30 9.90 -9.12 4.80
C GLU A 30 10.63 -8.36 3.67
N CYS A 31 10.36 -8.70 2.41
CA CYS A 31 10.98 -8.03 1.26
C CYS A 31 10.55 -6.57 1.10
N TYR A 32 9.28 -6.26 1.33
CA TYR A 32 8.78 -4.88 1.28
C TYR A 32 9.29 -4.04 2.44
N THR A 33 9.46 -4.62 3.63
CA THR A 33 10.11 -3.96 4.76
C THR A 33 11.55 -3.62 4.47
N GLN A 34 12.33 -4.57 3.92
CA GLN A 34 13.70 -4.28 3.47
C GLN A 34 13.75 -3.15 2.42
N PHE A 35 12.81 -3.14 1.46
CA PHE A 35 12.71 -2.04 0.48
C PHE A 35 12.51 -0.68 1.16
N ILE A 36 11.63 -0.61 2.14
CA ILE A 36 11.25 0.63 2.84
C ILE A 36 12.38 1.09 3.77
N ASP A 37 12.98 0.18 4.53
CA ASP A 37 14.03 0.48 5.51
C ASP A 37 15.32 1.01 4.86
N VAL A 38 15.65 0.52 3.67
CA VAL A 38 16.79 1.05 2.89
C VAL A 38 16.56 2.51 2.48
N GLY A 39 15.31 2.97 2.39
CA GLY A 39 14.94 4.39 2.28
C GLY A 39 15.41 5.09 0.99
N THR A 40 16.01 4.36 0.05
CA THR A 40 16.60 4.95 -1.17
C THR A 40 15.54 5.27 -2.22
N MET A 41 14.38 4.60 -2.16
CA MET A 41 13.23 4.87 -3.02
C MET A 41 11.94 4.77 -2.24
N VAL A 42 10.95 5.55 -2.68
CA VAL A 42 9.60 5.54 -2.11
C VAL A 42 8.62 5.06 -3.18
N SER A 43 7.77 4.09 -2.84
CA SER A 43 6.78 3.55 -3.76
C SER A 43 5.43 3.36 -3.07
N PRO A 44 4.36 4.05 -3.50
CA PRO A 44 3.04 3.90 -2.88
C PRO A 44 2.51 2.47 -3.06
N THR A 45 2.85 1.82 -4.17
CA THR A 45 2.47 0.42 -4.45
C THR A 45 3.11 -0.56 -3.47
N VAL A 46 4.34 -0.30 -2.99
CA VAL A 46 4.99 -1.17 -2.00
C VAL A 46 4.25 -1.10 -0.67
N TYR A 47 3.94 0.11 -0.20
CA TYR A 47 3.10 0.30 0.99
C TYR A 47 1.73 -0.35 0.85
N ALA A 48 1.03 -0.13 -0.28
CA ALA A 48 -0.29 -0.74 -0.48
C ALA A 48 -0.26 -2.27 -0.52
N ARG A 49 0.74 -2.88 -1.16
CA ARG A 49 0.86 -4.35 -1.19
C ARG A 49 1.23 -4.93 0.16
N ARG A 50 2.14 -4.28 0.91
CA ARG A 50 2.50 -4.69 2.27
C ARG A 50 1.31 -4.52 3.24
N SER A 51 0.54 -3.43 3.11
CA SER A 51 -0.73 -3.23 3.82
C SER A 51 -1.70 -4.40 3.59
N LEU A 52 -1.88 -4.80 2.33
CA LEU A 52 -2.74 -5.94 2.00
C LEU A 52 -2.21 -7.27 2.56
N CYS A 53 -0.89 -7.50 2.54
CA CYS A 53 -0.30 -8.67 3.20
C CYS A 53 -0.58 -8.68 4.70
N TYR A 54 -0.46 -7.53 5.37
CA TYR A 54 -0.78 -7.40 6.80
C TYR A 54 -2.26 -7.68 7.08
N LEU A 55 -3.19 -7.17 6.27
CA LEU A 55 -4.62 -7.48 6.41
C LEU A 55 -4.89 -8.99 6.29
N ILE A 56 -4.26 -9.66 5.34
CA ILE A 56 -4.44 -11.11 5.14
C ILE A 56 -3.77 -11.92 6.27
N SER A 57 -2.81 -11.33 6.96
CA SER A 57 -2.07 -11.96 8.07
C SER A 57 -2.64 -11.58 9.45
N ASP A 58 -3.87 -11.05 9.50
CA ASP A 58 -4.54 -10.58 10.72
C ASP A 58 -3.76 -9.52 11.52
N MET A 59 -3.05 -8.63 10.80
CA MET A 59 -2.28 -7.51 11.35
C MET A 59 -2.87 -6.15 10.91
N PRO A 60 -4.08 -5.79 11.37
CA PRO A 60 -4.82 -4.65 10.82
C PRO A 60 -4.25 -3.28 11.21
N GLN A 61 -3.50 -3.17 12.32
CA GLN A 61 -2.88 -1.91 12.73
C GLN A 61 -1.70 -1.54 11.83
N GLU A 62 -0.83 -2.51 11.53
CA GLU A 62 0.27 -2.37 10.60
C GLU A 62 -0.22 -2.09 9.19
N ALA A 63 -1.32 -2.76 8.79
CA ALA A 63 -1.99 -2.49 7.53
C ALA A 63 -2.49 -1.04 7.42
N LEU A 64 -3.09 -0.51 8.48
CA LEU A 64 -3.57 0.88 8.52
C LEU A 64 -2.41 1.86 8.36
N ASN A 65 -1.32 1.64 9.09
CA ASN A 65 -0.13 2.49 8.99
C ASN A 65 0.41 2.53 7.55
N ASP A 66 0.53 1.38 6.89
CA ASP A 66 0.97 1.33 5.49
C ASP A 66 -0.02 1.99 4.53
N ALA A 67 -1.33 1.84 4.76
CA ALA A 67 -2.34 2.48 3.93
C ALA A 67 -2.32 4.02 4.08
N MET A 68 -2.00 4.54 5.28
CA MET A 68 -1.75 5.95 5.51
C MET A 68 -0.49 6.44 4.81
N GLN A 69 0.61 5.68 4.88
CA GLN A 69 1.84 6.01 4.14
C GLN A 69 1.62 6.02 2.63
N ALA A 70 0.86 5.05 2.08
CA ALA A 70 0.51 5.02 0.67
C ALA A 70 -0.26 6.28 0.23
N GLN A 71 -1.15 6.80 1.08
CA GLN A 71 -1.88 8.05 0.82
C GLN A 71 -0.97 9.28 0.89
N VAL A 72 -0.04 9.35 1.85
CA VAL A 72 0.96 10.43 1.92
C VAL A 72 1.80 10.48 0.64
N VAL A 73 2.22 9.33 0.15
CA VAL A 73 3.02 9.23 -1.08
C VAL A 73 2.20 9.49 -2.34
N SER A 74 0.91 9.12 -2.35
CA SER A 74 0.01 9.34 -3.49
C SER A 74 -1.38 9.81 -3.04
N PRO A 75 -1.56 11.12 -2.79
CA PRO A 75 -2.80 11.64 -2.18
C PRO A 75 -4.07 11.45 -3.01
N VAL A 76 -3.93 11.29 -4.33
CA VAL A 76 -5.07 11.12 -5.26
C VAL A 76 -5.36 9.65 -5.56
N TRP A 77 -4.69 8.71 -4.90
CA TRP A 77 -4.81 7.30 -5.20
C TRP A 77 -5.89 6.62 -4.36
N HIS A 78 -7.07 6.43 -4.98
CA HIS A 78 -8.24 5.79 -4.37
C HIS A 78 -7.96 4.44 -3.68
N ILE A 79 -7.01 3.65 -4.17
CA ILE A 79 -6.66 2.34 -3.57
C ILE A 79 -6.14 2.51 -2.13
N ALA A 80 -5.41 3.59 -1.82
CA ALA A 80 -4.94 3.85 -0.47
C ALA A 80 -6.12 4.09 0.49
N SER A 81 -7.11 4.88 0.08
CA SER A 81 -8.34 5.12 0.86
C SER A 81 -9.17 3.84 1.06
N TYR A 82 -9.23 2.97 0.05
CA TYR A 82 -9.90 1.67 0.21
C TYR A 82 -9.18 0.75 1.20
N LEU A 83 -7.85 0.68 1.16
CA LEU A 83 -7.08 -0.09 2.14
C LEU A 83 -7.25 0.46 3.56
N GLN A 84 -7.25 1.79 3.73
CA GLN A 84 -7.55 2.42 5.02
C GLN A 84 -8.93 2.04 5.52
N SER A 85 -9.95 2.07 4.66
CA SER A 85 -11.32 1.69 5.03
C SER A 85 -11.39 0.26 5.57
N VAL A 86 -10.77 -0.69 4.87
CA VAL A 86 -10.74 -2.10 5.30
C VAL A 86 -9.97 -2.26 6.61
N ALA A 87 -8.81 -1.60 6.75
CA ALA A 87 -8.00 -1.68 7.95
C ALA A 87 -8.70 -1.03 9.18
N LEU A 88 -9.35 0.13 8.99
CA LEU A 88 -10.13 0.82 10.01
C LEU A 88 -11.30 -0.03 10.50
N ALA A 89 -12.02 -0.67 9.58
CA ALA A 89 -13.09 -1.60 9.94
C ALA A 89 -12.55 -2.78 10.77
N ALA A 90 -11.40 -3.35 10.37
CA ALA A 90 -10.78 -4.46 11.08
C ALA A 90 -10.29 -4.09 12.50
N VAL A 91 -9.94 -2.83 12.76
CA VAL A 91 -9.61 -2.34 14.12
C VAL A 91 -10.82 -1.80 14.90
N GLY A 92 -12.03 -1.89 14.36
CA GLY A 92 -13.28 -1.47 15.02
C GLY A 92 -13.61 0.02 14.90
N MET A 93 -12.93 0.76 14.02
CA MET A 93 -13.15 2.19 13.77
C MET A 93 -14.10 2.39 12.58
N GLU A 94 -15.38 2.00 12.77
CA GLU A 94 -16.35 1.89 11.68
C GLU A 94 -16.73 3.24 11.04
N ASN A 95 -16.80 4.32 11.84
CA ASN A 95 -17.11 5.65 11.33
C ASN A 95 -16.02 6.15 10.37
N GLU A 96 -14.76 6.01 10.78
CA GLU A 96 -13.59 6.37 10.00
C GLU A 96 -13.47 5.48 8.76
N ALA A 97 -13.80 4.19 8.89
CA ALA A 97 -13.85 3.28 7.75
C ALA A 97 -14.83 3.75 6.67
N HIS A 98 -16.03 4.20 7.06
CA HIS A 98 -17.02 4.76 6.14
C HIS A 98 -16.56 6.05 5.48
N VAL A 99 -15.89 6.94 6.23
CA VAL A 99 -15.31 8.17 5.67
C VAL A 99 -14.27 7.84 4.61
N ALA A 100 -13.31 6.94 4.93
CA ALA A 100 -12.27 6.52 4.00
C ALA A 100 -12.84 5.86 2.72
N LEU A 101 -13.91 5.06 2.85
CA LEU A 101 -14.59 4.46 1.70
C LEU A 101 -15.22 5.51 0.77
N LYS A 102 -15.86 6.53 1.35
CA LYS A 102 -16.47 7.64 0.62
C LYS A 102 -15.42 8.48 -0.11
N GLU A 103 -14.28 8.73 0.54
CA GLU A 103 -13.13 9.41 -0.08
C GLU A 103 -12.59 8.62 -1.26
N GLY A 104 -12.35 7.31 -1.10
CA GLY A 104 -11.87 6.45 -2.18
C GLY A 104 -12.79 6.47 -3.40
N THR A 105 -14.11 6.38 -3.19
CA THR A 105 -15.12 6.45 -4.26
C THR A 105 -15.12 7.79 -4.98
N THR A 106 -14.93 8.88 -4.23
CA THR A 106 -14.83 10.24 -4.79
C THR A 106 -13.58 10.39 -5.65
N LEU A 107 -12.44 9.89 -5.18
CA LEU A 107 -11.17 9.90 -5.91
C LEU A 107 -11.24 9.06 -7.19
N GLU A 108 -11.83 7.86 -7.13
CA GLU A 108 -12.01 7.01 -8.29
C GLU A 108 -12.89 7.67 -9.36
N THR A 109 -14.00 8.28 -8.93
CA THR A 109 -14.91 9.00 -9.84
C THR A 109 -14.21 10.15 -10.55
N ARG A 110 -13.39 10.94 -9.81
CA ARG A 110 -12.57 12.03 -10.38
C ARG A 110 -11.51 11.50 -11.36
N ARG A 111 -10.90 10.35 -11.08
CA ARG A 111 -9.94 9.71 -11.99
C ARG A 111 -10.62 9.25 -13.28
N ASN A 112 -11.81 8.65 -13.19
CA ASN A 112 -12.52 8.15 -14.36
C ASN A 112 -13.06 9.28 -15.25
N SER A 113 -13.48 10.41 -14.66
CA SER A 113 -13.94 11.56 -15.45
C SER A 113 -12.80 12.27 -16.20
N THR A 114 -11.60 12.31 -15.63
CA THR A 114 -10.41 12.85 -16.32
C THR A 114 -9.92 11.92 -17.42
N ALA A 115 -10.01 10.60 -17.24
CA ALA A 115 -9.67 9.61 -18.28
C ALA A 115 -10.59 9.70 -19.51
N LYS A 116 -11.88 10.00 -19.33
CA LYS A 116 -12.85 10.17 -20.43
C LYS A 116 -12.70 11.46 -21.24
N ARG A 117 -11.87 12.40 -20.78
CA ARG A 117 -11.62 13.69 -21.44
C ARG A 117 -10.36 13.70 -22.32
N LYS A 118 -9.62 12.60 -22.38
CA LYS A 118 -8.46 12.39 -23.24
C LYS A 118 -8.83 11.48 -24.40
#